data_AF-A0A9W6YG42-F1
#
_entry.id   AF-A0A9W6YG42-F1
#
_cell.length_a   1.000
_cell.length_b   1.000
_cell.length_c   1.000
_cell.angle_alpha   90.00
_cell.angle_beta   90.00
_cell.angle_gamma   90.00
#
_symmetry.space_group_name_H-M   'P 1'
#
loop_
_entity.id
_entity.type
_entity.pdbx_description
1 polymer ?
#
loop_
_entity_poly.entity_id
_entity_poly.type
_entity_poly.pdbx_seq_one_letter_code
_entity_poly.pdbx_strand_id
1 'polypeptide(L)'
;MCGDGTNDCGALKAAHVGLALSSAEASIVAPFTSKAKAILDVPVLIREGRCALTTSFLGFKYMVLYPIIQLGMASVLAQIGTWADVDIQLTNNQYMGDDLAVVLVLAMCMLYTGPSDKLSH
;
A
#
# COMPACT_ATOMS: atom_id res chain seq x y z
N MET A 1 -20.33 -8.85 2.18
CA MET A 1 -21.25 -9.92 2.67
C MET A 1 -20.53 -10.75 3.71
N CYS A 2 -21.24 -11.28 4.71
CA CYS A 2 -20.71 -12.29 5.60
C CYS A 2 -21.47 -13.61 5.39
N GLY A 3 -20.82 -14.75 5.63
CA GLY A 3 -21.45 -16.06 5.51
C GLY A 3 -20.69 -17.12 6.30
N ASP A 4 -21.38 -18.14 6.77
CA ASP A 4 -20.84 -19.22 7.61
C ASP A 4 -20.99 -20.61 6.97
N GLY A 5 -21.81 -20.72 5.93
CA GLY A 5 -22.15 -21.98 5.27
C GLY A 5 -22.00 -21.98 3.75
N THR A 6 -22.21 -23.16 3.16
CA THR A 6 -22.10 -23.40 1.72
C THR A 6 -23.21 -22.73 0.92
N ASN A 7 -24.36 -22.53 1.55
CA ASN A 7 -25.49 -21.75 1.03
C ASN A 7 -25.13 -20.28 0.79
N ASP A 8 -24.10 -19.75 1.47
CA ASP A 8 -23.64 -18.37 1.30
C ASP A 8 -22.54 -18.23 0.23
N CYS A 9 -21.97 -19.35 -0.25
CA CYS A 9 -20.79 -19.33 -1.11
C CYS A 9 -21.00 -18.51 -2.39
N GLY A 10 -22.17 -18.61 -3.02
CA GLY A 10 -22.49 -17.85 -4.24
C GLY A 10 -22.44 -16.34 -3.99
N ALA A 11 -22.95 -15.91 -2.85
CA ALA A 11 -23.06 -14.50 -2.52
C ALA A 11 -21.79 -13.94 -1.87
N LEU A 12 -21.02 -14.76 -1.14
CA LEU A 12 -19.64 -14.46 -0.74
C LEU A 12 -18.73 -14.24 -1.95
N LYS A 13 -18.86 -15.08 -2.98
CA LYS A 13 -18.08 -14.96 -4.22
C LYS A 13 -18.49 -13.76 -5.07
N ALA A 14 -19.77 -13.41 -5.08
CA ALA A 14 -20.27 -12.23 -5.78
C ALA A 14 -19.95 -10.91 -5.07
N ALA A 15 -19.71 -10.94 -3.75
CA ALA A 15 -19.41 -9.74 -2.99
C ALA A 15 -18.00 -9.22 -3.28
N HIS A 16 -17.88 -7.91 -3.50
CA HIS A 16 -16.57 -7.24 -3.61
C HIS A 16 -15.69 -7.44 -2.36
N VAL A 17 -16.34 -7.56 -1.20
CA VAL A 17 -15.72 -7.88 0.08
C VAL A 17 -16.58 -8.94 0.77
N GLY A 18 -16.07 -10.17 0.81
CA GLY A 18 -16.68 -11.31 1.49
C GLY A 18 -15.90 -11.69 2.76
N LEU A 19 -16.60 -11.86 3.88
CA LEU A 19 -16.03 -12.35 5.14
C LEU A 19 -16.67 -13.71 5.49
N ALA A 20 -15.88 -14.78 5.47
CA ALA A 20 -16.31 -16.07 5.98
C ALA A 20 -16.23 -16.09 7.51
N LEU A 21 -17.31 -16.52 8.17
CA LEU A 21 -17.40 -16.76 9.61
C LEU A 21 -17.28 -18.26 9.94
N SER A 22 -16.56 -19.00 9.10
CA SER A 22 -16.40 -20.44 9.21
C SER A 22 -15.00 -20.83 8.75
N SER A 23 -14.49 -21.91 9.32
CA SER A 23 -13.23 -22.54 8.93
C SER A 23 -13.44 -23.64 7.87
N ALA A 24 -14.66 -23.80 7.37
CA ALA A 24 -15.05 -24.80 6.38
C ALA A 24 -15.13 -24.20 4.97
N GLU A 25 -15.93 -24.79 4.09
CA GLU A 25 -16.03 -24.47 2.65
C GLU A 25 -16.27 -22.99 2.33
N ALA A 26 -16.97 -22.24 3.19
CA ALA A 26 -17.16 -20.80 3.03
C ALA A 26 -15.84 -20.00 3.05
N SER A 27 -14.82 -20.47 3.79
CA SER A 27 -13.49 -19.83 3.84
C SER A 27 -12.69 -19.97 2.55
N ILE A 28 -12.99 -20.99 1.74
CA ILE A 28 -12.30 -21.25 0.46
C ILE A 28 -12.74 -20.20 -0.58
N VAL A 29 -13.98 -19.75 -0.50
CA VAL A 29 -14.58 -18.84 -1.49
C VAL A 29 -14.47 -17.37 -1.11
N ALA A 30 -14.35 -17.05 0.19
CA ALA A 30 -14.30 -15.68 0.67
C ALA A 30 -12.86 -15.14 0.68
N PRO A 31 -12.64 -13.87 0.26
CA PRO A 31 -11.32 -13.24 0.30
C PRO A 31 -10.80 -13.01 1.73
N PHE A 32 -11.71 -12.92 2.71
CA PHE A 32 -11.36 -12.78 4.12
C PHE A 32 -12.05 -13.85 4.95
N THR A 33 -11.38 -14.34 6.00
CA THR A 33 -11.92 -15.32 6.95
C THR A 33 -11.71 -14.85 8.38
N SER A 34 -12.78 -14.83 9.17
CA SER A 34 -12.75 -14.55 10.61
C SER A 34 -12.26 -15.77 11.38
N LYS A 35 -11.19 -15.58 12.17
CA LYS A 35 -10.68 -16.64 13.06
C LYS A 35 -11.60 -16.86 14.26
N ALA A 36 -12.17 -15.79 14.81
CA ALA A 36 -13.07 -15.84 15.95
C ALA A 36 -14.51 -16.24 15.56
N LYS A 37 -14.80 -16.35 14.26
CA LYS A 37 -16.15 -16.55 13.71
C LYS A 37 -17.13 -15.48 14.21
N ALA A 38 -16.64 -14.26 14.39
CA ALA A 38 -17.35 -13.16 15.01
C ALA A 38 -17.68 -12.07 13.99
N ILE A 39 -18.93 -11.59 14.01
CA ILE A 39 -19.38 -10.49 13.16
C ILE A 39 -18.62 -9.18 13.49
N LEU A 40 -18.09 -9.07 14.71
CA LEU A 40 -17.25 -7.94 15.13
C LEU A 40 -15.94 -7.82 14.32
N ASP A 41 -15.53 -8.85 13.58
CA ASP A 41 -14.38 -8.75 12.68
C ASP A 41 -14.69 -7.91 11.42
N VAL A 42 -15.96 -7.66 11.11
CA VAL A 42 -16.37 -6.78 10.00
C VAL A 42 -15.89 -5.34 10.18
N PRO A 43 -16.19 -4.63 11.28
CA PRO A 43 -15.68 -3.28 11.48
C PRO A 43 -14.14 -3.24 11.58
N VAL A 44 -13.49 -4.30 12.09
CA VAL A 44 -12.02 -4.41 12.08
C VAL A 44 -11.50 -4.45 10.64
N LEU A 45 -12.08 -5.33 9.81
CA LEU A 45 -11.73 -5.44 8.40
C LEU A 45 -11.93 -4.13 7.64
N ILE A 46 -13.01 -3.37 7.92
CA ILE A 46 -13.23 -2.06 7.27
C ILE A 46 -12.16 -1.05 7.70
N ARG A 47 -11.74 -1.03 8.97
CA ARG A 47 -10.69 -0.13 9.45
C ARG A 47 -9.34 -0.42 8.79
N GLU A 48 -8.98 -1.71 8.70
CA GLU A 48 -7.79 -2.15 7.98
C GLU A 48 -7.85 -1.81 6.49
N GLY A 49 -9.01 -2.04 5.86
CA GLY A 49 -9.22 -1.67 4.45
C GLY A 49 -9.06 -0.16 4.20
N ARG A 50 -9.54 0.69 5.11
CA ARG A 50 -9.34 2.16 5.03
C ARG A 50 -7.86 2.52 5.19
N CYS A 51 -7.17 1.91 6.15
CA CYS A 51 -5.74 2.10 6.35
C CYS A 51 -4.94 1.71 5.11
N ALA A 52 -5.20 0.51 4.57
CA ALA A 52 -4.57 -0.01 3.36
C ALA A 52 -4.83 0.91 2.15
N LEU A 53 -6.05 1.44 2.00
CA LEU A 53 -6.38 2.37 0.92
C LEU A 53 -5.63 3.70 1.05
N THR A 54 -5.61 4.29 2.24
CA THR A 54 -4.92 5.56 2.49
C THR A 54 -3.40 5.42 2.28
N THR A 55 -2.80 4.35 2.79
CA THR A 55 -1.36 4.06 2.61
C THR A 55 -1.03 3.74 1.16
N SER A 56 -1.91 3.04 0.42
CA SER A 56 -1.73 2.81 -1.02
C SER A 56 -1.73 4.11 -1.82
N PHE A 57 -2.65 5.04 -1.53
CA PHE A 57 -2.64 6.36 -2.18
C PHE A 57 -1.43 7.20 -1.80
N LEU A 58 -0.95 7.11 -0.55
CA LEU A 58 0.28 7.77 -0.12
C LEU A 58 1.48 7.22 -0.89
N GLY A 59 1.62 5.89 -0.97
CA GLY A 59 2.67 5.22 -1.72
C GLY A 59 2.64 5.57 -3.21
N PHE A 60 1.46 5.59 -3.82
CA PHE A 60 1.29 6.02 -5.21
C PHE A 60 1.78 7.46 -5.44
N LYS A 61 1.37 8.40 -4.59
CA LYS A 61 1.84 9.80 -4.66
C LYS A 61 3.35 9.89 -4.52
N TYR A 62 3.92 9.14 -3.58
CA TYR A 62 5.36 9.10 -3.36
C TYR A 62 6.13 8.59 -4.58
N MET A 63 5.69 7.47 -5.18
CA MET A 63 6.32 6.87 -6.36
C MET A 63 6.24 7.77 -7.61
N VAL A 64 5.24 8.65 -7.69
CA VAL A 64 5.12 9.63 -8.79
C VAL A 64 5.96 10.89 -8.52
N LEU A 65 5.95 11.40 -7.29
CA LEU A 65 6.64 12.65 -6.94
C LEU A 65 8.16 12.51 -6.90
N TYR A 66 8.67 11.36 -6.43
CA TYR A 66 10.10 11.18 -6.26
C TYR A 66 10.90 11.27 -7.58
N PRO A 67 10.52 10.60 -8.69
CA PRO A 67 11.21 10.76 -9.97
C PRO A 67 11.18 12.18 -10.53
N ILE A 68 10.12 12.95 -10.26
CA ILE A 68 10.02 14.36 -10.66
C ILE A 68 11.06 15.20 -9.92
N ILE A 69 11.21 14.97 -8.61
CA ILE A 69 12.23 15.65 -7.80
C ILE A 69 13.64 15.24 -8.25
N GLN A 70 13.88 13.95 -8.50
CA GLN A 70 15.17 13.44 -8.97
C GLN A 70 15.54 14.01 -10.35
N LEU A 71 14.59 14.13 -11.27
CA LEU A 71 14.80 14.78 -12.56
C LEU A 71 15.12 16.27 -12.39
N GLY A 72 14.39 16.97 -11.52
CA GLY A 72 14.67 18.35 -11.17
C GLY A 72 16.10 18.53 -10.64
N MET A 73 16.50 17.70 -9.68
CA MET A 73 17.87 17.70 -9.14
C MET A 73 18.91 17.42 -10.22
N ALA A 74 18.74 16.37 -11.03
CA ALA A 74 19.68 15.99 -12.08
C ALA A 74 19.85 17.11 -13.14
N SER A 75 18.74 17.75 -13.54
CA SER A 75 18.77 18.87 -14.49
C SER A 75 19.50 20.09 -13.94
N VAL A 76 19.27 20.46 -12.67
CA VAL A 76 20.01 21.54 -12.00
C VAL A 76 21.50 21.19 -11.91
N LEU A 77 21.84 19.95 -11.53
CA LEU A 77 23.23 19.52 -11.41
C LEU A 77 23.98 19.56 -12.75
N ALA A 78 23.32 19.15 -13.83
CA ALA A 78 23.87 19.22 -15.19
C ALA A 78 24.04 20.68 -15.67
N GLN A 79 23.07 21.56 -15.40
CA GLN A 79 23.22 23.00 -15.65
C GLN A 79 24.41 23.56 -14.87
N ILE A 80 24.59 23.05 -13.64
CA ILE A 80 25.67 23.50 -12.77
C ILE A 80 27.05 23.12 -13.33
N GLY A 81 27.20 21.86 -13.71
CA GLY A 81 28.43 21.39 -14.33
C GLY A 81 28.77 22.14 -15.62
N THR A 82 27.75 22.43 -16.44
CA THR A 82 27.93 23.18 -17.69
C THR A 82 28.46 24.60 -17.45
N TRP A 83 27.98 25.33 -16.43
CA TRP A 83 28.52 26.69 -16.17
C TRP A 83 29.92 26.66 -15.56
N ALA A 84 30.26 25.59 -14.84
CA ALA A 84 31.55 25.42 -14.18
C ALA A 84 32.62 24.80 -15.09
N ASP A 85 32.25 24.36 -16.29
CA ASP A 85 33.08 23.54 -17.19
C ASP A 85 33.60 22.24 -16.53
N VAL A 86 32.75 21.63 -15.69
CA VAL A 86 33.04 20.37 -14.97
C VAL A 86 31.86 19.41 -15.14
N ASP A 87 32.11 18.12 -15.37
CA ASP A 87 31.03 17.13 -15.39
C ASP A 87 30.56 16.81 -13.97
N ILE A 88 29.37 17.30 -13.62
CA ILE A 88 28.73 17.07 -12.32
C ILE A 88 27.45 16.26 -12.54
N GLN A 89 27.62 14.94 -12.62
CA GLN A 89 26.53 13.98 -12.77
C GLN A 89 26.68 12.82 -11.78
N LEU A 90 25.54 12.31 -11.31
CA LEU A 90 25.51 11.09 -10.53
C LEU A 90 25.63 9.88 -11.46
N THR A 91 26.42 8.90 -11.03
CA THR A 91 26.57 7.63 -11.72
C THR A 91 25.34 6.74 -11.47
N ASN A 92 25.09 5.78 -12.37
CA ASN A 92 23.98 4.82 -12.23
C ASN A 92 23.97 4.08 -10.88
N ASN A 93 25.15 3.73 -10.36
CA ASN A 93 25.25 3.06 -9.06
C ASN A 93 24.88 3.98 -7.89
N GLN A 94 25.11 5.29 -8.01
CA GLN A 94 24.68 6.26 -7.00
C GLN A 94 23.16 6.44 -7.02
N TYR A 95 22.54 6.52 -8.21
CA TYR A 95 21.08 6.53 -8.31
C TYR A 95 20.45 5.25 -7.74
N MET A 96 21.00 4.07 -8.09
CA MET A 96 20.54 2.81 -7.52
C MET A 96 20.72 2.76 -6.00
N GLY A 97 21.81 3.34 -5.48
CA GLY A 97 22.04 3.49 -4.06
C GLY A 97 21.00 4.37 -3.37
N ASP A 98 20.64 5.50 -3.98
CA ASP A 98 19.59 6.41 -3.49
C ASP A 98 18.22 5.73 -3.47
N ASP A 99 17.85 5.04 -4.55
CA ASP A 99 16.60 4.29 -4.64
C ASP A 99 16.48 3.20 -3.55
N LEU A 100 17.54 2.43 -3.30
CA LEU A 100 17.52 1.35 -2.31
C LEU A 100 17.67 1.84 -0.87
N ALA A 101 18.48 2.86 -0.62
CA ALA A 101 18.79 3.31 0.74
C ALA A 101 17.82 4.37 1.23
N VAL A 102 17.40 5.29 0.36
CA VAL A 102 16.55 6.43 0.73
C VAL A 102 15.11 6.16 0.35
N VAL A 103 14.83 5.87 -0.92
CA VAL A 103 13.44 5.73 -1.40
C VAL A 103 12.74 4.55 -0.78
N LEU A 104 13.38 3.39 -0.85
CA LEU A 104 12.79 2.15 -0.34
C LEU A 104 12.60 2.21 1.18
N VAL A 105 13.60 2.72 1.93
CA VAL A 105 13.50 2.82 3.39
C VAL A 105 12.41 3.82 3.81
N LEU A 106 12.37 5.00 3.18
CA LEU A 106 11.31 5.96 3.46
C LEU A 106 9.93 5.42 3.09
N ALA A 107 9.79 4.72 1.95
CA ALA A 107 8.55 4.06 1.57
C ALA A 107 8.10 3.03 2.62
N MET A 108 9.01 2.20 3.13
CA MET A 108 8.70 1.27 4.21
C MET A 108 8.23 2.00 5.47
N CYS A 109 8.93 3.07 5.90
CA CYS A 109 8.53 3.86 7.06
C CYS A 109 7.17 4.54 6.89
N MET A 110 6.86 5.07 5.69
CA MET A 110 5.59 5.73 5.40
C MET A 110 4.41 4.76 5.35
N LEU A 111 4.64 3.53 4.89
CA LEU A 111 3.61 2.50 4.78
C LEU A 111 3.40 1.73 6.09
N TYR A 112 4.31 1.86 7.05
CA TYR A 112 4.22 1.22 8.36
C TYR A 112 3.31 2.02 9.32
N THR A 113 2.00 2.00 9.04
CA THR A 113 1.00 2.67 9.87
C THR A 113 -0.16 1.72 10.20
N GLY A 114 -0.63 1.73 11.45
CA GLY A 114 -1.80 0.95 11.87
C GLY A 114 -3.14 1.61 11.50
N PRO A 115 -4.24 0.84 11.49
CA PRO A 115 -5.58 1.39 11.27
C PRO A 115 -6.08 2.24 12.44
N SER A 116 -7.12 3.04 12.19
CA SER A 116 -7.80 3.81 13.23
C SER A 116 -8.57 2.91 14.22
N ASP A 117 -8.53 3.25 15.51
CA ASP A 117 -9.26 2.56 16.59
C ASP A 117 -10.78 2.69 16.51
N LYS A 118 -11.27 3.67 15.75
CA LYS A 118 -12.71 3.95 15.58
C LYS A 118 -13.03 4.21 14.12
N LEU A 119 -14.20 3.72 13.70
CA LEU A 119 -14.81 4.17 12.45
C LEU A 119 -15.41 5.54 12.71
N SER A 120 -14.98 6.54 11.94
CA SER A 120 -15.68 7.83 11.88
C SER A 120 -17.12 7.60 11.42
N HIS A 121 -18.06 8.31 12.04
CA HIS A 121 -19.47 8.35 11.64
C HIS A 121 -19.65 8.87 10.22
#